data_AF-A0A326RNP4-F1
#
_entry.id   AF-A0A326RNP4-F1
#
_cell.length_a   1.000
_cell.length_b   1.000
_cell.length_c   1.000
_cell.angle_alpha   90.00
_cell.angle_beta   90.00
_cell.angle_gamma   90.00
#
_symmetry.space_group_name_H-M   'P 1'
#
loop_
_entity.id
_entity.type
_entity.pdbx_description
1 polymer ?
#
loop_
_entity_poly.entity_id
_entity_poly.type
_entity_poly.pdbx_seq_one_letter_code
_entity_poly.pdbx_strand_id
1 'polypeptide(L)'
;MLKVRIKEFSLVNVLPALLASLLSISIVTTINFFNIPMNEYFSILVIFTVPVFIMHGICYLDNRKVNNTLGRIFQDILFVCVLFLLASLSLNITNQFYKIGSSLNLITIIIFSTIISELIFILTVALPLKLKRR
;
A
#
# COMPACT_ATOMS: atom_id res chain seq x y z
N MET A 1 -3.94 20.05 21.52
CA MET A 1 -4.55 19.23 20.44
C MET A 1 -3.82 19.33 19.10
N LEU A 2 -3.38 20.52 18.64
CA LEU A 2 -2.63 20.67 17.38
C LEU A 2 -1.27 19.91 17.34
N LYS A 3 -0.51 19.93 18.44
CA LYS A 3 0.81 19.26 18.51
C LYS A 3 0.76 17.74 18.34
N VAL A 4 -0.37 17.08 18.63
CA VAL A 4 -0.53 15.63 18.42
C VAL A 4 -0.76 15.34 16.93
N ARG A 5 -1.54 16.17 16.23
CA ARG A 5 -1.81 16.02 14.78
C ARG A 5 -0.56 16.22 13.91
N ILE A 6 0.33 17.16 14.27
CA ILE A 6 1.58 17.38 13.51
C ILE A 6 2.53 16.18 13.63
N LYS A 7 2.44 15.40 14.72
CA LYS A 7 3.26 14.20 14.92
C LYS A 7 2.83 13.03 14.04
N GLU A 8 1.57 12.99 13.62
CA GLU A 8 1.05 11.97 12.68
C GLU A 8 1.46 12.27 11.24
N PHE A 9 1.65 13.54 10.87
CA PHE A 9 2.32 13.97 9.63
C PHE A 9 3.86 13.92 9.73
N SER A 10 4.40 13.09 10.63
CA SER A 10 5.83 12.89 10.71
C SER A 10 6.34 12.15 9.48
N LEU A 11 7.59 12.42 9.13
CA LEU A 11 8.31 11.77 8.03
C LEU A 11 8.30 10.23 8.19
N VAL A 12 8.24 9.75 9.43
CA VAL A 12 8.07 8.35 9.82
C VAL A 12 6.81 7.71 9.24
N ASN A 13 5.70 8.45 9.11
CA ASN A 13 4.46 7.90 8.56
C ASN A 13 4.37 8.08 7.04
N VAL A 14 4.85 9.21 6.52
CA VAL A 14 4.75 9.55 5.09
C VAL A 14 5.72 8.72 4.25
N LEU A 15 6.97 8.56 4.69
CA LEU A 15 8.02 7.90 3.91
C LEU A 15 7.71 6.43 3.58
N PRO A 16 7.23 5.59 4.53
CA PRO A 16 6.89 4.20 4.21
C PRO A 16 5.78 4.09 3.17
N ALA A 17 4.76 4.94 3.23
CA ALA A 17 3.67 4.95 2.26
C ALA A 17 4.15 5.38 0.85
N LEU A 18 5.03 6.38 0.79
CA LEU A 18 5.69 6.76 -0.47
C LEU A 18 6.53 5.60 -1.04
N LEU A 19 7.39 4.98 -0.24
CA LEU A 19 8.21 3.84 -0.66
C LEU A 19 7.36 2.66 -1.12
N ALA A 20 6.29 2.33 -0.40
CA ALA A 20 5.37 1.27 -0.77
C ALA A 20 4.65 1.55 -2.10
N SER A 21 4.21 2.79 -2.33
CA SER A 21 3.57 3.17 -3.59
C SER A 21 4.52 3.05 -4.78
N LEU A 22 5.77 3.50 -4.62
CA LEU A 22 6.82 3.34 -5.64
C LEU A 22 7.15 1.87 -5.89
N LEU A 23 7.23 1.07 -4.83
CA LEU A 23 7.48 -0.37 -4.94
C LEU A 23 6.34 -1.09 -5.68
N SER A 24 5.08 -0.70 -5.45
CA SER A 24 3.92 -1.24 -6.17
C SER A 24 4.06 -1.01 -7.68
N ILE A 25 4.36 0.23 -8.09
CA ILE A 25 4.58 0.57 -9.50
C ILE A 25 5.81 -0.15 -10.06
N SER A 26 6.89 -0.23 -9.29
CA SER A 26 8.12 -0.94 -9.68
C SER A 26 7.84 -2.42 -9.97
N ILE A 27 7.09 -3.12 -9.11
CA ILE A 27 6.67 -4.50 -9.35
C ILE A 27 5.90 -4.63 -10.67
N VAL A 28 4.89 -3.77 -10.88
CA VAL A 28 4.09 -3.75 -12.13
C VAL A 28 4.99 -3.60 -13.34
N THR A 29 5.88 -2.61 -13.33
CA THR A 29 6.80 -2.35 -14.44
C THR A 29 7.75 -3.52 -14.68
N THR A 30 8.20 -4.21 -13.62
CA THR A 30 9.12 -5.34 -13.72
C THR A 30 8.44 -6.56 -14.33
N ILE A 31 7.23 -6.90 -13.86
CA ILE A 31 6.42 -7.99 -14.43
C ILE A 31 6.19 -7.76 -15.92
N ASN A 32 5.82 -6.54 -16.30
CA ASN A 32 5.58 -6.17 -17.69
C ASN A 32 6.85 -6.16 -18.54
N PHE A 33 7.96 -5.62 -18.02
CA PHE A 33 9.22 -5.51 -18.77
C PHE A 33 9.82 -6.88 -19.08
N PHE A 34 9.80 -7.80 -18.11
CA PHE A 34 10.33 -9.15 -18.28
C PHE A 34 9.31 -10.15 -18.85
N ASN A 35 8.08 -9.72 -19.16
CA ASN A 35 6.98 -10.58 -19.59
C ASN A 35 6.83 -11.83 -18.71
N ILE A 36 6.93 -11.66 -17.39
CA ILE A 36 6.91 -12.79 -16.46
C ILE A 36 5.52 -13.44 -16.54
N PRO A 37 5.40 -14.73 -16.91
CA PRO A 37 4.12 -15.38 -16.96
C PRO A 37 3.57 -15.53 -15.53
N MET A 38 2.64 -14.66 -15.17
CA MET A 38 1.91 -14.71 -13.91
C MET A 38 0.42 -14.71 -14.16
N ASN A 39 -0.29 -15.46 -13.32
CA ASN A 39 -1.74 -15.37 -13.24
C ASN A 39 -2.14 -13.94 -12.80
N GLU A 40 -3.13 -13.34 -13.47
CA GLU A 40 -3.61 -11.97 -13.22
C GLU A 40 -4.04 -11.74 -11.76
N TYR A 41 -4.68 -12.74 -11.13
CA TYR A 41 -5.07 -12.65 -9.73
C TYR A 41 -3.87 -12.68 -8.79
N PHE A 42 -2.86 -13.49 -9.13
CA PHE A 42 -1.63 -13.59 -8.34
C PHE A 42 -0.79 -12.33 -8.46
N SER A 43 -0.70 -11.73 -9.65
CA SER A 43 0.03 -10.48 -9.85
C SER A 43 -0.59 -9.34 -9.04
N ILE A 44 -1.93 -9.19 -9.08
CA ILE A 44 -2.64 -8.21 -8.24
C ILE A 44 -2.31 -8.43 -6.76
N LEU A 45 -2.39 -9.68 -6.29
CA LEU A 45 -2.10 -9.99 -4.89
C LEU A 45 -0.67 -9.57 -4.51
N VAL A 46 0.33 -9.86 -5.33
CA VAL A 46 1.73 -9.49 -5.08
C VAL A 46 1.93 -7.97 -5.12
N ILE A 47 1.36 -7.29 -6.13
CA ILE A 47 1.51 -5.85 -6.36
C ILE A 47 1.04 -5.03 -5.16
N PHE A 48 -0.01 -5.45 -4.47
CA PHE A 48 -0.55 -4.72 -3.33
C PHE A 48 -0.07 -5.28 -1.98
N THR A 49 -0.04 -6.60 -1.82
CA THR A 49 0.22 -7.22 -0.52
C THR A 49 1.66 -7.05 -0.07
N VAL A 50 2.64 -7.21 -0.98
CA VAL A 50 4.07 -7.03 -0.64
C VAL A 50 4.37 -5.60 -0.16
N PRO A 51 4.02 -4.53 -0.91
CA PRO A 51 4.26 -3.18 -0.44
C PRO A 51 3.50 -2.81 0.83
N VAL A 52 2.24 -3.25 1.02
CA VAL A 52 1.49 -3.03 2.27
C VAL A 52 2.19 -3.71 3.46
N PHE A 53 2.69 -4.93 3.29
CA PHE A 53 3.45 -5.63 4.33
C PHE A 53 4.73 -4.89 4.70
N ILE A 54 5.47 -4.39 3.71
CA ILE A 54 6.70 -3.62 3.94
C ILE A 54 6.36 -2.32 4.67
N MET A 55 5.33 -1.60 4.22
CA MET A 55 4.88 -0.34 4.83
C MET A 55 4.57 -0.53 6.32
N HIS A 56 3.73 -1.50 6.65
CA HIS A 56 3.36 -1.78 8.04
C HIS A 56 4.50 -2.41 8.84
N GLY A 57 5.36 -3.22 8.21
CA GLY A 57 6.55 -3.79 8.83
C GLY A 57 7.52 -2.70 9.30
N ILE A 58 7.83 -1.73 8.44
CA ILE A 58 8.67 -0.57 8.78
C ILE A 58 8.02 0.23 9.92
N CYS A 59 6.71 0.52 9.79
CA CYS A 59 5.98 1.28 10.80
C CYS A 59 5.96 0.57 12.18
N TYR A 60 5.88 -0.76 12.19
CA TYR A 60 5.92 -1.57 13.41
C TYR A 60 7.30 -1.55 14.07
N LEU A 61 8.37 -1.64 13.27
CA LEU A 61 9.75 -1.59 13.76
C LEU A 61 10.10 -0.23 14.36
N ASP A 62 9.67 0.85 13.71
CA ASP A 62 10.02 2.21 14.11
C ASP A 62 9.23 2.67 15.35
N ASN A 63 7.95 2.27 15.45
CA ASN A 63 7.12 2.79 16.53
C ASN A 63 7.31 2.10 17.89
N ARG A 64 7.81 0.85 18.00
CA ARG A 64 8.04 0.03 19.23
C ARG A 64 6.98 0.12 20.38
N LYS A 65 5.90 0.86 20.22
CA LYS A 65 4.94 1.31 21.21
C LYS A 65 3.56 1.25 20.58
N VAL A 66 2.65 0.58 21.29
CA VAL A 66 1.19 0.59 21.18
C VAL A 66 0.65 0.95 19.80
N ASN A 67 0.26 -0.09 19.06
CA ASN A 67 -0.59 -0.10 17.86
C ASN A 67 -1.37 1.21 17.63
N ASN A 68 -0.77 2.18 16.94
CA ASN A 68 -1.37 3.49 16.71
C ASN A 68 -2.26 3.38 15.46
N THR A 69 -3.47 2.84 15.64
CA THR A 69 -4.42 2.52 14.56
C THR A 69 -4.70 3.72 13.66
N LEU A 70 -4.76 4.94 14.21
CA LEU A 70 -4.92 6.16 13.43
C LEU A 70 -3.76 6.42 12.47
N GLY A 71 -2.51 6.20 12.92
CA GLY A 71 -1.34 6.36 12.06
C GLY A 71 -1.34 5.37 10.90
N ARG A 72 -1.81 4.14 11.11
CA ARG A 72 -1.94 3.13 10.05
C ARG A 72 -3.00 3.51 9.03
N ILE A 73 -4.19 3.93 9.48
CA ILE A 73 -5.25 4.41 8.58
C ILE A 73 -4.75 5.59 7.74
N PHE A 74 -4.02 6.52 8.37
CA PHE A 74 -3.43 7.64 7.65
C PHE A 74 -2.42 7.19 6.59
N GLN A 75 -1.56 6.21 6.91
CA GLN A 75 -0.62 5.62 5.95
C GLN A 75 -1.34 4.96 4.77
N ASP A 76 -2.41 4.22 5.03
CA ASP A 76 -3.17 3.53 3.98
C ASP A 76 -3.84 4.55 3.05
N ILE A 77 -4.43 5.61 3.61
CA ILE A 77 -5.01 6.71 2.82
C ILE A 77 -3.92 7.36 1.96
N LEU A 78 -2.76 7.65 2.55
CA LEU A 78 -1.65 8.29 1.83
C LEU A 78 -1.10 7.37 0.72
N PHE A 79 -0.96 6.07 1.01
CA PHE A 79 -0.58 5.05 0.04
C PHE A 79 -1.56 5.01 -1.13
N VAL A 80 -2.86 4.92 -0.87
CA VAL A 80 -3.91 4.92 -1.90
C VAL A 80 -3.84 6.19 -2.75
N CYS A 81 -3.72 7.37 -2.14
CA CYS A 81 -3.66 8.63 -2.86
C CYS A 81 -2.43 8.72 -3.77
N VAL A 82 -1.24 8.39 -3.24
CA VAL A 82 0.01 8.47 -4.02
C VAL A 82 0.03 7.40 -5.10
N LEU A 83 -0.38 6.17 -4.78
CA LEU A 83 -0.44 5.09 -5.75
C LEU A 83 -1.42 5.41 -6.88
N PHE A 84 -2.58 6.01 -6.57
CA PHE A 84 -3.53 6.47 -7.58
C PHE A 84 -2.89 7.49 -8.54
N LEU A 85 -2.19 8.49 -8.01
CA LEU A 85 -1.50 9.49 -8.83
C LEU A 85 -0.42 8.85 -9.71
N LEU A 86 0.44 8.01 -9.12
CA LEU A 86 1.51 7.34 -9.85
C LEU A 86 0.99 6.37 -10.91
N ALA A 87 -0.03 5.58 -10.58
CA ALA A 87 -0.66 4.65 -11.52
C ALA A 87 -1.34 5.41 -12.66
N SER A 88 -2.08 6.48 -12.35
CA SER A 88 -2.72 7.31 -13.38
C SER A 88 -1.69 7.94 -14.32
N LEU A 89 -0.58 8.46 -13.79
CA LEU A 89 0.53 8.98 -14.60
C LEU A 89 1.15 7.89 -15.46
N SER A 90 1.47 6.74 -14.87
CA SER A 90 2.08 5.60 -15.58
C SER A 90 1.19 5.09 -16.74
N LEU A 91 -0.11 4.95 -16.49
CA LEU A 91 -1.08 4.50 -17.50
C LEU A 91 -1.29 5.53 -18.60
N ASN A 92 -1.24 6.82 -18.29
CA ASN A 92 -1.31 7.88 -19.31
C ASN A 92 -0.05 7.91 -20.17
N ILE A 93 1.14 7.82 -19.56
CA ILE A 93 2.42 7.78 -20.28
C ILE A 93 2.48 6.57 -21.23
N THR A 94 1.96 5.43 -20.80
CA THR A 94 1.92 4.19 -21.60
C THR A 94 0.71 4.10 -22.53
N ASN A 95 -0.16 5.10 -22.55
CA ASN A 95 -1.44 5.10 -23.28
C ASN A 95 -2.32 3.87 -22.98
N GLN A 96 -2.28 3.33 -21.77
CA GLN A 96 -3.08 2.16 -21.35
C GLN A 96 -4.30 2.51 -20.51
N PHE A 97 -4.55 3.79 -20.25
CA PHE A 97 -5.65 4.24 -19.39
C PHE A 97 -7.04 3.75 -19.88
N TYR A 98 -7.21 3.59 -21.20
CA TYR A 98 -8.44 3.07 -21.81
C TYR A 98 -8.82 1.67 -21.29
N LYS A 99 -7.85 0.85 -20.87
CA LYS A 99 -8.12 -0.51 -20.35
C LYS A 99 -8.85 -0.49 -19.00
N ILE A 100 -8.63 0.56 -18.22
CA ILE A 100 -9.30 0.76 -16.91
C ILE A 100 -10.64 1.47 -17.10
N GLY A 101 -10.78 2.24 -18.18
CA GLY A 101 -12.00 2.93 -18.57
C GLY A 101 -12.21 4.27 -17.84
N SER A 102 -11.95 4.34 -16.54
CA SER A 102 -12.11 5.59 -15.78
C SER A 102 -11.19 5.70 -14.55
N SER A 103 -10.95 6.94 -14.10
CA SER A 103 -10.24 7.21 -12.84
C SER A 103 -10.97 6.65 -11.62
N LEU A 104 -12.30 6.61 -11.65
CA LEU A 104 -13.13 6.03 -10.58
C LEU A 104 -12.90 4.53 -10.46
N ASN A 105 -12.77 3.81 -11.57
CA ASN A 105 -12.44 2.39 -11.56
C ASN A 105 -11.06 2.16 -10.96
N LEU A 106 -10.06 2.96 -11.36
CA LEU A 106 -8.70 2.86 -10.85
C LEU A 106 -8.65 3.01 -9.32
N ILE A 107 -9.24 4.08 -8.79
CA ILE A 107 -9.22 4.33 -7.34
C ILE A 107 -10.03 3.27 -6.58
N THR A 108 -11.14 2.79 -7.14
CA THR A 108 -11.95 1.72 -6.54
C THR A 108 -11.14 0.43 -6.41
N ILE A 109 -10.46 0.01 -7.47
CA ILE A 109 -9.60 -1.19 -7.44
C ILE A 109 -8.50 -1.02 -6.39
N ILE A 110 -7.81 0.12 -6.37
CA ILE A 110 -6.74 0.39 -5.40
C ILE A 110 -7.26 0.31 -3.96
N ILE A 111 -8.42 0.91 -3.66
CA ILE A 111 -9.03 0.87 -2.32
C ILE A 111 -9.36 -0.58 -1.93
N PHE A 112 -10.05 -1.33 -2.79
CA PHE A 112 -10.41 -2.72 -2.51
C PHE A 112 -9.17 -3.59 -2.30
N SER A 113 -8.16 -3.47 -3.15
CA SER A 113 -6.90 -4.22 -3.02
C SER A 113 -6.17 -3.86 -1.73
N THR A 114 -6.14 -2.58 -1.34
CA THR A 114 -5.50 -2.14 -0.09
C THR A 114 -6.21 -2.72 1.14
N ILE A 115 -7.55 -2.73 1.16
CA ILE A 115 -8.34 -3.35 2.23
C ILE A 115 -8.05 -4.85 2.33
N ILE A 116 -8.02 -5.56 1.19
CA ILE A 116 -7.72 -6.99 1.16
C ILE A 116 -6.31 -7.25 1.70
N SER A 117 -5.31 -6.48 1.26
CA SER A 117 -3.94 -6.61 1.75
C SER A 117 -3.80 -6.32 3.25
N GLU A 118 -4.53 -5.33 3.77
CA GLU A 118 -4.58 -5.04 5.21
C GLU A 118 -5.20 -6.17 6.02
N LEU A 119 -6.30 -6.77 5.54
CA LEU A 119 -6.90 -7.96 6.17
C LEU A 119 -5.92 -9.13 6.21
N ILE A 120 -5.20 -9.38 5.10
CA ILE A 120 -4.18 -10.43 5.04
C ILE A 120 -3.06 -10.14 6.04
N PHE A 121 -2.58 -8.89 6.13
CA PHE A 121 -1.56 -8.49 7.10
C PHE A 121 -2.01 -8.71 8.55
N ILE A 122 -3.23 -8.31 8.89
CA ILE A 122 -3.79 -8.49 10.23
C ILE A 122 -3.82 -9.97 10.62
N LEU A 123 -4.33 -10.82 9.73
CA LEU A 123 -4.50 -12.25 9.99
C LEU A 123 -3.16 -12.99 10.09
N THR A 124 -2.18 -12.63 9.26
CA THR A 124 -0.90 -13.35 9.16
C THR A 124 0.17 -12.83 10.13
N VAL A 125 0.17 -11.54 10.46
CA VAL A 125 1.23 -10.92 11.26
C VAL A 125 0.69 -10.37 12.57
N ALA A 126 -0.30 -9.48 12.51
CA ALA A 126 -0.71 -8.73 13.70
C ALA A 126 -1.39 -9.62 14.76
N LEU A 127 -2.28 -10.51 14.35
CA LEU A 127 -3.03 -11.39 15.26
C LEU A 127 -2.13 -12.45 15.92
N PRO A 128 -1.25 -13.17 15.21
CA PRO A 128 -0.31 -14.11 15.84
C PRO A 128 0.66 -13.43 16.82
N LEU A 129 1.16 -12.24 16.50
CA LEU A 129 2.02 -11.47 17.40
C LEU A 129 1.31 -11.06 18.70
N LYS A 130 0.01 -10.74 18.62
CA LYS A 130 -0.81 -10.38 19.78
C LYS A 130 -1.09 -11.59 20.67
N LEU A 131 -1.32 -12.76 20.08
CA LEU A 131 -1.54 -14.02 20.81
C LEU A 131 -0.26 -14.49 21.55
N LYS A 132 0.92 -14.35 20.93
CA LYS A 132 2.20 -14.77 21.53
C LYS A 132 2.68 -13.90 22.71
N ARG A 133 2.11 -12.71 22.88
CA ARG A 133 2.43 -11.76 23.97
C ARG A 133 1.50 -11.88 25.18
N ARG A 134 0.46 -12.72 25.11
CA ARG A 134 -0.41 -13.07 26.25
C ARG A 134 0.03 -14.41 26.82
#